data_AF-A0A8T6QF20-F1
#
_entry.id   AF-A0A8T6QF20-F1
#
_cell.length_a   1.000
_cell.length_b   1.000
_cell.length_c   1.000
_cell.angle_alpha   90.00
_cell.angle_beta   90.00
_cell.angle_gamma   90.00
#
_symmetry.space_group_name_H-M   'P 1'
#
loop_
_entity.id
_entity.type
_entity.pdbx_description
1 polymer ?
#
loop_
_entity_poly.entity_id
_entity_poly.type
_entity_poly.pdbx_seq_one_letter_code
_entity_poly.pdbx_strand_id
1 'polypeptide(L)'
;MRWRFHWAREIRKLDHDVILLLAQHVKAYQQHQKNDYNDAQAIAEACQQGTVRPVPIKTLEQQDVQTFLEMRRLVSMERTQLINHVRGLLAKYGIVFSKGATELRQKLPALLEDAENELTDTMRTLLHQQYIRLITLDNELEWYDSELKKYVRQDPVCKRLLAIPEFGPLVSQAIKSWMGDGKQFRRGRDASAALGLVPRQFSTGGKQVLLGI
;
A
#
# COMPACT_ATOMS: atom_id res chain seq x y z
N MET A 1 8.92 6.98 10.25
CA MET A 1 9.17 8.40 9.94
C MET A 1 9.52 8.54 8.46
N ARG A 2 8.81 9.40 7.70
CA ARG A 2 8.99 9.55 6.23
C ARG A 2 10.39 10.07 5.83
N TRP A 3 11.06 10.78 6.72
CA TRP A 3 12.37 11.42 6.48
C TRP A 3 13.59 10.51 6.63
N ARG A 4 13.44 9.29 7.16
CA ARG A 4 14.57 8.42 7.53
C ARG A 4 15.51 8.10 6.36
N PHE A 5 14.96 7.92 5.16
CA PHE A 5 15.76 7.58 3.97
C PHE A 5 16.50 8.79 3.40
N HIS A 6 15.95 10.00 3.55
CA HIS A 6 16.64 11.22 3.16
C HIS A 6 17.88 11.41 4.02
N TRP A 7 17.71 11.44 5.34
CA TRP A 7 18.83 11.60 6.28
C TRP A 7 19.87 10.49 6.16
N ALA A 8 19.44 9.25 5.96
CA ALA A 8 20.38 8.15 5.76
C ALA A 8 21.26 8.31 4.50
N ARG A 9 20.75 8.95 3.45
CA ARG A 9 21.55 9.29 2.27
C ARG A 9 22.45 10.50 2.51
N GLU A 10 21.94 11.56 3.15
CA GLU A 10 22.76 12.74 3.45
C GLU A 10 23.94 12.40 4.38
N ILE A 11 23.71 11.59 5.42
CA ILE A 11 24.76 11.15 6.33
C ILE A 11 25.79 10.25 5.62
N ARG A 12 25.35 9.40 4.68
CA ARG A 12 26.29 8.62 3.84
C ARG A 12 27.18 9.48 2.96
N LYS A 13 26.72 10.66 2.51
CA LYS A 13 27.57 11.60 1.76
C LYS A 13 28.69 12.19 2.61
N LEU A 14 28.55 12.14 3.94
CA LEU A 14 29.56 12.55 4.91
C LEU A 14 30.51 11.39 5.29
N ASP A 15 30.54 10.31 4.51
CA ASP A 15 31.41 9.14 4.71
C ASP A 15 31.12 8.34 6.00
N HIS A 16 29.85 8.33 6.43
CA HIS A 16 29.40 7.53 7.56
C HIS A 16 28.63 6.27 7.13
N ASP A 17 28.90 5.17 7.84
CA ASP A 17 28.10 3.95 7.74
C ASP A 17 26.75 4.11 8.45
N VAL A 18 25.67 4.08 7.67
CA VAL A 18 24.31 4.23 8.18
C VAL A 18 23.57 2.91 8.17
N ILE A 19 23.04 2.54 9.34
CA ILE A 19 22.17 1.39 9.56
C ILE A 19 20.77 1.90 9.92
N LEU A 20 19.75 1.45 9.19
CA LEU A 20 18.35 1.74 9.53
C LEU A 20 17.70 0.53 10.20
N LEU A 21 17.10 0.72 11.37
CA LEU A 21 16.32 -0.33 12.06
C LEU A 21 14.81 -0.08 11.95
N LEU A 22 14.02 -1.16 12.03
CA LEU A 22 12.56 -1.11 12.14
C LEU A 22 12.14 -0.75 13.57
N ALA A 23 11.42 0.35 13.74
CA ALA A 23 10.96 0.82 15.05
C ALA A 23 10.21 -0.25 15.85
N GLN A 24 9.39 -1.08 15.19
CA GLN A 24 8.66 -2.18 15.83
C GLN A 24 9.58 -3.22 16.49
N HIS A 25 10.77 -3.45 15.95
CA HIS A 25 11.75 -4.39 16.50
C HIS A 25 12.60 -3.74 17.58
N VAL A 26 12.88 -2.44 17.45
CA VAL A 26 13.58 -1.66 18.49
C VAL A 26 12.73 -1.55 19.76
N LYS A 27 11.39 -1.49 19.62
CA LYS A 27 10.47 -1.40 20.77
C LYS A 27 10.65 -2.54 21.80
N ALA A 28 11.07 -3.73 21.37
CA ALA A 28 11.33 -4.85 22.27
C ALA A 28 12.52 -4.60 23.23
N TYR A 29 13.40 -3.66 22.88
CA TYR A 29 14.57 -3.26 23.68
C TYR A 29 14.29 -2.07 24.60
N GLN A 30 13.10 -1.47 24.51
CA GLN A 30 12.73 -0.32 25.32
C GLN A 30 12.26 -0.80 26.71
N GLN A 31 13.16 -0.79 27.69
CA GLN A 31 12.88 -1.30 29.04
C GLN A 31 12.20 -0.29 29.98
N HIS A 32 12.24 1.01 29.64
CA HIS A 32 11.80 2.11 30.50
C HIS A 32 10.82 3.04 29.77
N GLN A 33 10.27 4.02 30.50
CA GLN A 33 9.42 5.06 29.90
C GLN A 33 10.12 5.77 28.75
N LYS A 34 9.32 6.22 27.78
CA LYS A 34 9.83 6.86 26.57
C LYS A 34 10.51 8.19 26.89
N ASN A 35 11.80 8.26 26.61
CA ASN A 35 12.58 9.49 26.55
C ASN A 35 13.72 9.30 25.51
N ASP A 36 14.38 10.40 25.12
CA ASP A 36 15.39 10.35 24.06
C ASP A 36 16.60 9.48 24.43
N TYR A 37 16.98 9.45 25.72
CA TYR A 37 18.08 8.62 26.22
C TYR A 37 17.79 7.12 26.07
N ASN A 38 16.62 6.68 26.53
CA ASN A 38 16.17 5.30 26.47
C ASN A 38 15.94 4.85 25.03
N ASP A 39 15.46 5.74 24.16
CA ASP A 39 15.32 5.47 22.73
C ASP A 39 16.71 5.27 22.08
N ALA A 40 17.69 6.11 22.40
CA ALA A 40 19.08 5.94 21.92
C ALA A 40 19.73 4.65 22.44
N GLN A 41 19.53 4.34 23.73
CA GLN A 41 20.02 3.10 24.35
C GLN A 41 19.39 1.87 23.68
N ALA A 42 18.08 1.84 23.50
CA ALA A 42 17.38 0.74 22.84
C ALA A 42 17.85 0.52 21.39
N ILE A 43 18.14 1.60 20.65
CA ILE A 43 18.72 1.52 19.31
C ILE A 43 20.14 0.93 19.36
N ALA A 44 20.98 1.38 20.30
CA ALA A 44 22.35 0.90 20.45
C ALA A 44 22.38 -0.61 20.83
N GLU A 45 21.55 -1.03 21.78
CA GLU A 45 21.41 -2.43 22.18
C GLU A 45 20.91 -3.31 21.03
N ALA A 46 19.88 -2.85 20.31
CA ALA A 46 19.35 -3.56 19.15
C ALA A 46 20.40 -3.73 18.03
N CYS A 47 21.24 -2.71 17.81
CA CYS A 47 22.35 -2.77 16.87
C CYS A 47 23.43 -3.77 17.33
N GLN A 48 23.84 -3.73 18.60
CA GLN A 48 24.92 -4.58 19.14
C GLN A 48 24.52 -6.06 19.18
N GLN A 49 23.27 -6.38 19.50
CA GLN A 49 22.77 -7.75 19.54
C GLN A 49 22.76 -8.42 18.15
N GLY A 50 22.72 -7.63 17.06
CA GLY A 50 22.76 -8.14 15.69
C GLY A 50 21.55 -8.98 15.25
N THR A 51 20.54 -9.14 16.12
CA THR A 51 19.33 -9.92 15.83
C THR A 51 18.31 -9.15 14.98
N VAL A 52 18.31 -7.82 15.08
CA VAL A 52 17.40 -6.97 14.32
C VAL A 52 17.95 -6.76 12.91
N ARG A 53 17.21 -7.24 11.91
CA ARG A 53 17.60 -7.08 10.49
C ARG A 53 17.55 -5.60 10.08
N PRO A 54 18.64 -5.05 9.50
CA PRO A 54 18.63 -3.71 8.93
C PRO A 54 17.65 -3.57 7.77
N VAL A 55 17.11 -2.37 7.61
CA VAL A 55 16.30 -1.97 6.46
C VAL A 55 17.23 -1.37 5.40
N PRO A 56 17.19 -1.84 4.15
CA PRO A 56 17.98 -1.23 3.10
C PRO A 56 17.57 0.22 2.89
N ILE A 57 18.57 1.10 2.75
CA ILE A 57 18.36 2.51 2.43
C ILE A 57 17.97 2.60 0.96
N LYS A 58 16.77 3.13 0.70
CA LYS A 58 16.23 3.24 -0.65
C LYS A 58 16.95 4.32 -1.45
N THR A 59 17.15 4.07 -2.74
CA THR A 59 17.52 5.10 -3.72
C THR A 59 16.34 6.05 -3.96
N LEU A 60 16.58 7.17 -4.65
CA LEU A 60 15.50 8.10 -5.01
C LEU A 60 14.51 7.44 -5.97
N GLU A 61 15.01 6.73 -6.99
CA GLU A 61 14.19 6.03 -7.98
C GLU A 61 13.31 4.96 -7.33
N GLN A 62 13.83 4.27 -6.30
CA GLN A 62 13.04 3.32 -5.51
C GLN A 62 11.96 4.01 -4.67
N GLN A 63 12.21 5.22 -4.18
CA GLN A 63 11.19 6.02 -3.49
C GLN A 63 10.13 6.55 -4.45
N ASP A 64 10.51 6.95 -5.67
CA ASP A 64 9.59 7.43 -6.70
C ASP A 64 8.63 6.31 -7.13
N VAL A 65 9.16 5.11 -7.36
CA VAL A 65 8.35 3.91 -7.62
C VAL A 65 7.37 3.63 -6.48
N GLN A 66 7.82 3.70 -5.23
CA GLN A 66 6.95 3.47 -4.08
C GLN A 66 5.85 4.53 -4.00
N THR A 67 6.21 5.80 -4.22
CA THR A 67 5.29 6.93 -4.24
C THR A 67 4.26 6.78 -5.35
N PHE A 68 4.66 6.35 -6.55
CA PHE A 68 3.76 6.07 -7.66
C PHE A 68 2.71 5.01 -7.29
N LEU A 69 3.13 3.90 -6.66
CA LEU A 69 2.20 2.86 -6.20
C LEU A 69 1.27 3.36 -5.09
N GLU A 70 1.77 4.19 -4.17
CA GLU A 70 0.97 4.82 -3.10
C GLU A 70 -0.08 5.76 -3.69
N MET A 71 0.28 6.62 -4.65
CA MET A 71 -0.64 7.55 -5.33
C MET A 71 -1.74 6.79 -6.07
N ARG A 72 -1.39 5.77 -6.87
CA ARG A 72 -2.38 4.89 -7.52
C ARG A 72 -3.34 4.26 -6.50
N ARG A 73 -2.81 3.79 -5.37
CA ARG A 73 -3.63 3.19 -4.29
C ARG A 73 -4.60 4.22 -3.71
N LEU A 74 -4.15 5.45 -3.48
CA LEU A 74 -5.01 6.54 -2.97
C LEU A 74 -6.16 6.84 -3.92
N VAL A 75 -5.91 6.96 -5.23
CA VAL A 75 -6.96 7.15 -6.25
C VAL A 75 -7.96 5.99 -6.22
N SER A 76 -7.48 4.75 -6.16
CA SER A 76 -8.35 3.57 -6.06
C SER A 76 -9.21 3.55 -4.79
N MET A 77 -8.67 4.03 -3.66
CA MET A 77 -9.41 4.14 -2.40
C MET A 77 -10.46 5.25 -2.47
N GLU A 78 -10.09 6.43 -2.95
CA GLU A 78 -10.98 7.58 -3.13
C GLU A 78 -12.17 7.20 -4.02
N ARG A 79 -11.89 6.56 -5.15
CA ARG A 79 -12.91 6.03 -6.07
C ARG A 79 -13.89 5.10 -5.36
N THR A 80 -13.39 4.15 -4.58
CA THR A 80 -14.24 3.20 -3.85
C THR A 80 -15.08 3.90 -2.79
N GLN A 81 -14.50 4.86 -2.08
CA GLN A 81 -15.21 5.68 -1.09
C GLN A 81 -16.32 6.49 -1.74
N LEU A 82 -16.05 7.14 -2.88
CA LEU A 82 -17.01 7.91 -3.65
C LEU A 82 -18.19 7.05 -4.09
N ILE A 83 -17.93 5.87 -4.67
CA ILE A 83 -18.97 4.93 -5.09
C ILE A 83 -19.86 4.53 -3.90
N ASN A 84 -19.26 4.17 -2.78
CA ASN A 84 -20.01 3.79 -1.59
C ASN A 84 -20.84 4.95 -1.02
N HIS A 85 -20.29 6.16 -1.08
CA HIS A 85 -20.99 7.38 -0.65
C HIS A 85 -22.22 7.65 -1.53
N VAL A 86 -22.05 7.66 -2.85
CA VAL A 86 -23.16 7.87 -3.80
C VAL A 86 -24.24 6.80 -3.64
N ARG A 87 -23.86 5.53 -3.50
CA ARG A 87 -24.80 4.43 -3.24
C ARG A 87 -25.58 4.64 -1.94
N GLY A 88 -24.91 5.08 -0.88
CA GLY A 88 -25.54 5.38 0.40
C GLY A 88 -26.50 6.56 0.34
N LEU A 89 -26.21 7.57 -0.49
CA LEU A 89 -27.11 8.69 -0.72
C LEU A 89 -28.36 8.25 -1.49
N LEU A 90 -28.20 7.51 -2.59
CA LEU A 90 -29.32 7.01 -3.40
C LEU A 90 -30.25 6.09 -2.61
N ALA A 91 -29.70 5.28 -1.70
CA ALA A 91 -30.50 4.43 -0.83
C ALA A 91 -31.50 5.20 0.05
N LYS A 92 -31.22 6.48 0.39
CA LYS A 92 -32.17 7.33 1.13
C LYS A 92 -33.42 7.68 0.33
N TYR A 93 -33.33 7.61 -0.99
CA TYR A 93 -34.42 7.84 -1.95
C TYR A 93 -35.02 6.51 -2.44
N GLY A 94 -34.76 5.40 -1.75
CA GLY A 94 -35.26 4.07 -2.14
C GLY A 94 -34.53 3.44 -3.34
N ILE A 95 -33.51 4.09 -3.89
CA ILE A 95 -32.80 3.64 -5.09
C ILE A 95 -31.58 2.79 -4.69
N VAL A 96 -31.61 1.50 -5.01
CA VAL A 96 -30.56 0.55 -4.63
C VAL A 96 -29.70 0.14 -5.82
N PHE A 97 -28.41 0.44 -5.75
CA PHE A 97 -27.40 0.00 -6.72
C PHE A 97 -26.65 -1.24 -6.24
N SER A 98 -26.37 -2.16 -7.17
CA SER A 98 -25.44 -3.27 -6.94
C SER A 98 -24.02 -2.75 -6.62
N LYS A 99 -23.18 -3.62 -6.05
CA LYS A 99 -21.80 -3.25 -5.71
C LYS A 99 -20.97 -3.13 -6.98
N GLY A 100 -20.12 -2.11 -7.04
CA GLY A 100 -19.11 -1.96 -8.10
C GLY A 100 -19.23 -0.64 -8.83
N ALA A 101 -18.10 -0.24 -9.42
CA ALA A 101 -18.00 1.03 -10.12
C ALA A 101 -18.69 1.03 -11.48
N THR A 102 -18.61 -0.08 -12.21
CA THR A 102 -19.18 -0.22 -13.55
C THR A 102 -20.67 0.04 -13.55
N GLU A 103 -21.37 -0.55 -12.57
CA GLU A 103 -22.81 -0.38 -12.40
C GLU A 103 -23.17 1.09 -12.22
N LEU A 104 -22.53 1.76 -11.26
CA LEU A 104 -22.82 3.16 -10.94
C LEU A 104 -22.48 4.07 -12.12
N ARG A 105 -21.34 3.82 -12.79
CA ARG A 105 -20.92 4.56 -13.98
C ARG A 105 -21.92 4.44 -15.13
N GLN A 106 -22.48 3.25 -15.36
CA GLN A 106 -23.38 3.01 -16.49
C GLN A 106 -24.81 3.49 -16.23
N LYS A 107 -25.32 3.30 -15.00
CA LYS A 107 -26.75 3.51 -14.70
C LYS A 107 -27.05 4.87 -14.08
N LEU A 108 -26.08 5.51 -13.44
CA LEU A 108 -26.32 6.81 -12.80
C LEU A 108 -26.75 7.90 -13.80
N PRO A 109 -26.17 8.05 -15.01
CA PRO A 109 -26.63 9.06 -15.97
C PRO A 109 -28.11 8.90 -16.35
N ALA A 110 -28.52 7.68 -16.72
CA ALA A 110 -29.91 7.40 -17.07
C ALA A 110 -30.88 7.66 -15.89
N LEU A 111 -30.45 7.34 -14.67
CA LEU A 111 -31.24 7.62 -13.46
C LEU A 111 -31.40 9.12 -13.18
N LEU A 112 -30.40 9.92 -13.52
CA LEU A 112 -30.47 11.38 -13.38
C LEU A 112 -31.37 12.04 -14.44
N GLU A 113 -31.61 11.38 -15.56
CA GLU A 113 -32.52 11.84 -16.62
C GLU A 113 -33.97 11.37 -16.40
N ASP A 114 -34.17 10.31 -15.63
CA ASP A 114 -35.48 9.80 -15.28
C ASP A 114 -36.25 10.77 -14.37
N ALA A 115 -37.29 11.41 -14.91
CA ALA A 115 -38.12 12.38 -14.20
C ALA A 115 -39.17 11.73 -13.28
N GLU A 116 -39.38 10.41 -13.38
CA GLU A 116 -40.40 9.69 -12.60
C GLU A 116 -39.93 9.37 -11.17
N ASN A 117 -38.62 9.51 -10.89
CA ASN A 117 -38.09 9.28 -9.56
C ASN A 117 -38.11 10.53 -8.66
N GLU A 118 -38.11 10.31 -7.34
CA GLU A 118 -38.26 11.35 -6.32
C GLU A 118 -37.00 12.21 -6.09
N LEU A 119 -36.00 12.15 -6.98
CA LEU A 119 -34.81 12.99 -6.86
C LEU A 119 -35.15 14.44 -7.21
N THR A 120 -34.93 15.33 -6.24
CA THR A 120 -35.02 16.78 -6.44
C THR A 120 -33.91 17.29 -7.37
N ASP A 121 -34.13 18.42 -8.03
CA ASP A 121 -33.14 19.05 -8.93
C ASP A 121 -31.80 19.31 -8.24
N THR A 122 -31.84 19.73 -6.96
CA THR A 122 -30.66 19.91 -6.13
C THR A 122 -29.88 18.59 -5.98
N MET A 123 -30.57 17.49 -5.68
CA MET A 123 -29.93 16.19 -5.52
C MET A 123 -29.36 15.68 -6.85
N ARG A 124 -30.08 15.87 -7.96
CA ARG A 124 -29.59 15.55 -9.30
C ARG A 124 -28.31 16.30 -9.63
N THR A 125 -28.25 17.58 -9.33
CA THR A 125 -27.07 18.43 -9.52
C THR A 125 -25.88 17.92 -8.69
N LEU A 126 -26.09 17.60 -7.42
CA LEU A 126 -25.03 17.08 -6.53
C LEU A 126 -24.52 15.72 -7.01
N LEU A 127 -25.41 14.81 -7.39
CA LEU A 127 -25.05 13.49 -7.92
C LEU A 127 -24.31 13.59 -9.25
N HIS A 128 -24.70 14.53 -10.13
CA HIS A 128 -23.99 14.79 -11.38
C HIS A 128 -22.55 15.26 -11.13
N GLN A 129 -22.32 16.13 -10.14
CA GLN A 129 -20.96 16.52 -9.74
C GLN A 129 -20.13 15.30 -9.26
N GLN A 130 -20.73 14.41 -8.47
CA GLN A 130 -20.06 13.18 -8.03
C GLN A 130 -19.78 12.23 -9.20
N TYR A 131 -20.68 12.16 -10.18
CA TYR A 131 -20.48 11.36 -11.40
C TYR A 131 -19.27 11.86 -12.20
N ILE A 132 -19.15 13.18 -12.42
CA ILE A 132 -17.97 13.75 -13.08
C ILE A 132 -16.70 13.39 -12.31
N ARG A 133 -16.70 13.53 -10.98
CA ARG A 133 -15.54 13.14 -10.14
C ARG A 133 -15.19 11.66 -10.30
N LEU A 134 -16.18 10.78 -10.37
CA LEU A 134 -15.97 9.35 -10.60
C LEU A 134 -15.27 9.09 -11.94
N ILE A 135 -15.72 9.74 -13.02
CA ILE A 135 -15.10 9.61 -14.34
C ILE A 135 -13.64 10.12 -14.32
N THR A 136 -13.37 11.23 -13.64
CA THR A 136 -12.00 11.73 -13.49
C THR A 136 -11.10 10.72 -12.77
N LEU A 137 -11.57 10.13 -11.67
CA LEU A 137 -10.83 9.11 -10.92
C LEU A 137 -10.64 7.81 -11.73
N ASP A 138 -11.62 7.42 -12.54
CA ASP A 138 -11.51 6.29 -13.48
C ASP A 138 -10.38 6.54 -14.48
N ASN A 139 -10.39 7.68 -15.15
CA ASN A 139 -9.39 8.04 -16.15
C ASN A 139 -7.98 8.14 -15.54
N GLU A 140 -7.87 8.71 -14.33
CA GLU A 140 -6.60 8.79 -13.61
C GLU A 140 -6.07 7.38 -13.24
N LEU A 141 -6.95 6.48 -12.79
CA LEU A 141 -6.57 5.11 -12.47
C LEU A 141 -6.14 4.32 -13.72
N GLU A 142 -6.83 4.52 -14.86
CA GLU A 142 -6.44 3.95 -16.15
C GLU A 142 -5.07 4.45 -16.63
N TRP A 143 -4.76 5.73 -16.40
CA TRP A 143 -3.45 6.29 -16.66
C TRP A 143 -2.37 5.60 -15.80
N TYR A 144 -2.59 5.50 -14.48
CA TYR A 144 -1.66 4.79 -13.58
C TYR A 144 -1.46 3.32 -14.01
N ASP A 145 -2.52 2.63 -14.41
CA ASP A 145 -2.44 1.25 -14.88
C ASP A 145 -1.64 1.11 -16.18
N SER A 146 -1.78 2.08 -17.07
CA SER A 146 -1.03 2.13 -18.33
C SER A 146 0.45 2.41 -18.10
N GLU A 147 0.78 3.39 -17.25
CA GLU A 147 2.16 3.71 -16.88
C GLU A 147 2.83 2.55 -16.12
N LEU A 148 2.10 1.91 -15.20
CA LEU A 148 2.60 0.74 -14.48
C LEU A 148 2.97 -0.40 -15.44
N LYS A 149 2.14 -0.67 -16.46
CA LYS A 149 2.45 -1.66 -17.50
C LYS A 149 3.75 -1.31 -18.24
N LYS A 150 4.01 -0.02 -18.51
CA LYS A 150 5.26 0.43 -19.16
C LYS A 150 6.48 0.18 -18.25
N TYR A 151 6.42 0.60 -16.99
CA TYR A 151 7.51 0.39 -16.02
C TYR A 151 7.88 -1.10 -15.89
N VAL A 152 6.86 -1.94 -15.69
CA VAL A 152 7.04 -3.39 -15.48
C VAL A 152 7.60 -4.06 -16.75
N ARG A 153 7.22 -3.59 -17.95
CA ARG A 153 7.76 -4.09 -19.22
C ARG A 153 9.19 -3.65 -19.52
N GLN A 154 9.71 -2.62 -18.87
CA GLN A 154 11.10 -2.19 -19.04
C GLN A 154 12.03 -2.86 -18.03
N ASP A 155 11.49 -3.34 -16.91
CA ASP A 155 12.28 -3.89 -15.82
C ASP A 155 12.49 -5.42 -15.93
N PRO A 156 13.76 -5.91 -15.97
CA PRO A 156 14.05 -7.34 -16.08
C PRO A 156 13.55 -8.20 -14.91
N VAL A 157 13.52 -7.65 -13.68
CA VAL A 157 13.00 -8.37 -12.51
C VAL A 157 11.49 -8.51 -12.64
N CYS A 158 10.80 -7.43 -12.96
CA CYS A 158 9.35 -7.45 -13.14
C CYS A 158 8.92 -8.34 -14.31
N LYS A 159 9.68 -8.39 -15.42
CA LYS A 159 9.42 -9.35 -16.51
C LYS A 159 9.45 -10.80 -16.04
N ARG A 160 10.42 -11.17 -15.20
CA ARG A 160 10.48 -12.53 -14.63
C ARG A 160 9.31 -12.79 -13.69
N LEU A 161 8.93 -11.81 -12.88
CA LEU A 161 7.78 -11.93 -11.99
C LEU A 161 6.46 -12.08 -12.76
N LEU A 162 6.27 -11.34 -13.86
CA LEU A 162 5.10 -11.45 -14.74
C LEU A 162 4.92 -12.84 -15.38
N ALA A 163 6.00 -13.63 -15.50
CA ALA A 163 5.92 -14.99 -16.05
C ALA A 163 5.34 -15.99 -15.04
N ILE A 164 5.24 -15.62 -13.76
CA ILE A 164 4.64 -16.44 -12.71
C ILE A 164 3.11 -16.32 -12.84
N PRO A 165 2.35 -17.43 -12.81
CA PRO A 165 0.90 -17.38 -12.77
C PRO A 165 0.40 -16.45 -11.65
N GLU A 166 -0.65 -15.69 -11.93
CA GLU A 166 -1.29 -14.73 -11.00
C GLU A 166 -0.47 -13.45 -10.68
N PHE A 167 0.78 -13.36 -11.12
CA PHE A 167 1.59 -12.15 -10.93
C PHE A 167 1.28 -11.11 -12.02
N GLY A 168 0.32 -10.24 -11.73
CA GLY A 168 0.05 -9.06 -12.56
C GLY A 168 1.11 -7.95 -12.41
N PRO A 169 1.04 -6.88 -13.22
CA PRO A 169 1.97 -5.75 -13.16
C PRO A 169 2.08 -5.11 -11.76
N LEU A 170 0.94 -4.92 -11.08
CA LEU A 170 0.90 -4.33 -9.74
C LEU A 170 1.61 -5.21 -8.71
N VAL A 171 1.29 -6.50 -8.69
CA VAL A 171 1.89 -7.46 -7.76
C VAL A 171 3.39 -7.58 -8.02
N SER A 172 3.79 -7.67 -9.28
CA SER A 172 5.19 -7.74 -9.70
C SER A 172 5.98 -6.52 -9.23
N GLN A 173 5.47 -5.32 -9.48
CA GLN A 173 6.13 -4.09 -9.06
C GLN A 173 6.17 -3.94 -7.54
N ALA A 174 5.08 -4.27 -6.85
CA ALA A 174 5.01 -4.21 -5.39
C ALA A 174 6.00 -5.18 -4.74
N ILE A 175 6.06 -6.43 -5.23
CA ILE A 175 6.99 -7.44 -4.74
C ILE A 175 8.43 -7.02 -4.99
N LYS A 176 8.76 -6.53 -6.19
CA LYS A 176 10.10 -5.97 -6.46
C LYS A 176 10.43 -4.82 -5.50
N SER A 177 9.52 -3.87 -5.33
CA SER A 177 9.72 -2.72 -4.44
C SER A 177 9.89 -3.12 -2.97
N TRP A 178 9.27 -4.23 -2.55
CA TRP A 178 9.39 -4.77 -1.19
C TRP A 178 10.66 -5.62 -1.02
N MET A 179 10.96 -6.48 -1.98
CA MET A 179 12.13 -7.38 -1.94
C MET A 179 13.46 -6.65 -2.19
N GLY A 180 13.50 -5.57 -2.96
CA GLY A 180 14.76 -4.94 -3.35
C GLY A 180 15.63 -5.92 -4.15
N ASP A 181 16.88 -6.13 -3.72
CA ASP A 181 17.79 -7.13 -4.31
C ASP A 181 17.64 -8.54 -3.71
N GLY A 182 16.82 -8.68 -2.66
CA GLY A 182 16.54 -9.95 -1.98
C GLY A 182 17.67 -10.48 -1.11
N LYS A 183 18.85 -9.84 -1.06
CA LYS A 183 20.03 -10.35 -0.34
C LYS A 183 19.87 -10.32 1.17
N GLN A 184 18.90 -9.56 1.69
CA GLN A 184 18.52 -9.56 3.10
C GLN A 184 17.83 -10.84 3.57
N PHE A 185 17.51 -11.79 2.66
CA PHE A 185 16.88 -13.05 2.99
C PHE A 185 17.78 -14.23 2.62
N ARG A 186 18.02 -15.15 3.57
CA ARG A 186 18.83 -16.35 3.33
C ARG A 186 18.12 -17.36 2.42
N ARG A 187 16.78 -17.38 2.46
CA ARG A 187 15.92 -18.32 1.72
C ARG A 187 14.52 -17.74 1.54
N GLY A 188 13.78 -18.22 0.55
CA GLY A 188 12.42 -17.75 0.25
C GLY A 188 11.46 -17.81 1.44
N ARG A 189 11.57 -18.83 2.30
CA ARG A 189 10.76 -18.94 3.53
C ARG A 189 10.93 -17.75 4.49
N ASP A 190 12.13 -17.19 4.56
CA ASP A 190 12.40 -16.03 5.41
C ASP A 190 11.76 -14.76 4.82
N ALA A 191 11.69 -14.67 3.49
CA ALA A 191 10.97 -13.60 2.80
C ALA A 191 9.46 -13.72 3.00
N SER A 192 8.88 -14.91 2.80
CA SER A 192 7.44 -15.14 3.06
C SER A 192 7.05 -14.80 4.49
N ALA A 193 7.89 -15.15 5.47
CA ALA A 193 7.67 -14.78 6.87
C ALA A 193 7.68 -13.26 7.09
N ALA A 194 8.64 -12.55 6.49
CA ALA A 194 8.72 -11.08 6.58
C ALA A 194 7.58 -10.36 5.86
N LEU A 195 7.01 -10.98 4.82
CA LEU A 195 5.84 -10.48 4.08
C LEU A 195 4.53 -10.77 4.82
N GLY A 196 4.56 -11.56 5.91
CA GLY A 196 3.40 -11.95 6.69
C GLY A 196 2.59 -13.08 6.06
N LEU A 197 3.17 -13.83 5.12
CA LEU A 197 2.52 -14.95 4.43
C LEU A 197 2.69 -16.29 5.18
N VAL A 198 3.11 -16.24 6.45
CA VAL A 198 3.26 -17.44 7.29
C VAL A 198 2.18 -17.45 8.36
N PRO A 199 1.61 -18.63 8.66
CA PRO A 199 0.71 -18.84 9.78
C PRO A 199 1.21 -18.17 11.06
N ARG A 200 0.35 -17.38 11.72
CA ARG A 200 0.69 -16.84 13.05
C ARG A 200 0.90 -18.00 14.02
N GLN A 201 1.99 -17.97 14.78
CA GLN A 201 2.28 -19.03 15.74
C GLN A 201 1.91 -18.57 17.16
N PHE A 202 1.09 -19.35 17.85
CA PHE A 202 0.71 -19.10 19.25
C PHE A 202 1.05 -20.32 20.11
N SER A 203 2.35 -20.54 20.29
CA SER A 203 2.87 -21.74 20.95
C SER A 203 3.22 -21.46 22.42
N THR A 204 2.79 -22.34 23.32
CA THR A 204 3.16 -22.31 24.75
C THR A 204 3.55 -23.72 25.21
N GLY A 205 4.49 -23.81 26.15
CA GLY A 205 4.84 -25.06 26.83
C GLY A 205 5.19 -26.25 25.92
N GLY A 206 5.93 -26.01 24.83
CA GLY A 206 6.35 -27.07 23.89
C GLY A 206 5.28 -27.55 22.90
N LYS A 207 4.06 -27.00 22.94
CA LYS A 207 3.02 -27.30 21.93
C LYS A 207 3.00 -26.23 20.86
N GLN A 208 3.32 -26.65 19.62
CA GLN A 208 3.26 -25.76 18.47
C GLN A 208 1.82 -25.63 17.96
N VAL A 209 1.24 -24.42 18.07
CA VAL A 209 -0.06 -24.08 17.47
C VAL A 209 0.17 -23.04 16.38
N LEU A 210 -0.21 -23.39 15.16
CA LEU A 210 -0.21 -22.52 13.99
C LEU A 210 -1.66 -22.06 13.73
N LEU A 211 -1.86 -20.76 13.61
CA LEU A 211 -3.14 -20.11 13.30
C LEU A 211 -3.23 -19.82 11.79
N GLY A 212 -4.31 -19.17 11.33
CA GLY A 212 -4.41 -18.70 9.94
C GLY A 212 -3.30 -17.73 9.53
N ILE A 213 -3.17 -17.52 8.22
CA ILE A 213 -2.39 -16.45 7.59
C ILE A 213 -3.15 -15.13 7.76
#